data_AF-A0A537DC18-F1
#
_entry.id   AF-A0A537DC18-F1
#
_cell.length_a   1.000
_cell.length_b   1.000
_cell.length_c   1.000
_cell.angle_alpha   90.00
_cell.angle_beta   90.00
_cell.angle_gamma   90.00
#
_symmetry.space_group_name_H-M   'P 1'
#
loop_
_entity.id
_entity.type
_entity.pdbx_description
1 polymer ?
#
loop_
_entity_poly.entity_id
_entity_poly.type
_entity_poly.pdbx_seq_one_letter_code
_entity_poly.pdbx_strand_id
1 'polypeptide(L)'
;MPILEKLTQPGQARHWTDSIPLEFHYTAGVAGEEFRRELRDNGRFLVSKCSKCKSTYIPARMYCPSCFIEMKDQFPIDKPGYVYSFTSVNRDRSGTDTELPITVGVVKFEGVKGGIVHLLDVDDSERVSIGMKVTPSLKNLSERTGALTDILAFKPTSARPSKTSSEGGTMDRHAARTGDDQARSLLHSIEESGYPIEEDEMTISSLRRKIGKGELLTSDEDRLLHRLGDKAREWRKAVKSSSETEPTDTLSG
;
A
#
# COMPACT_ATOMS: atom_id res chain seq x y z
N MET A 1 7.91 25.96 -25.22
CA MET A 1 8.92 26.34 -26.24
C MET A 1 9.96 25.23 -26.30
N PRO A 2 10.36 24.75 -27.48
CA PRO A 2 11.41 23.74 -27.58
C PRO A 2 12.75 24.34 -27.12
N ILE A 3 13.61 23.49 -26.56
CA ILE A 3 14.95 23.81 -26.01
C ILE A 3 15.94 24.44 -27.01
N LEU A 4 15.56 24.53 -28.30
CA LEU A 4 16.41 25.00 -29.39
C LEU A 4 16.52 26.54 -29.48
N GLU A 5 15.61 27.28 -28.86
CA GLU A 5 15.66 28.74 -28.82
C GLU A 5 16.43 29.19 -27.56
N LYS A 6 17.74 29.40 -27.70
CA LYS A 6 18.56 29.95 -26.60
C LYS A 6 18.28 31.43 -26.44
N LEU A 7 17.87 31.83 -25.24
CA LEU A 7 17.81 33.23 -24.83
C LEU A 7 19.24 33.79 -24.79
N THR A 8 19.61 34.63 -25.75
CA THR A 8 20.94 35.26 -25.85
C THR A 8 20.98 36.67 -25.26
N GLN A 9 19.82 37.27 -24.98
CA GLN A 9 19.69 38.59 -24.40
C GLN A 9 18.95 38.52 -23.05
N PRO A 10 19.51 39.08 -21.96
CA PRO A 10 18.87 39.07 -20.64
C PRO A 10 17.47 39.69 -20.62
N GLY A 11 17.19 40.69 -21.47
CA GLY A 11 15.86 41.32 -21.58
C GLY A 11 14.79 40.45 -22.26
N GLN A 12 15.17 39.32 -22.86
CA GLN A 12 14.24 38.34 -23.45
C GLN A 12 13.87 37.24 -22.44
N ALA A 13 14.54 37.19 -21.29
CA ALA A 13 14.16 36.30 -20.21
C ALA A 13 12.77 36.72 -19.70
N ARG A 14 11.74 35.96 -20.11
CA ARG A 14 10.38 36.15 -19.60
C ARG A 14 10.39 35.75 -18.13
N HIS A 15 10.24 36.73 -17.24
CA HIS A 15 9.91 36.46 -15.85
C HIS A 15 8.41 36.20 -15.77
N TRP A 16 8.01 35.11 -15.11
CA TRP A 16 6.63 34.87 -14.73
C TRP A 16 6.49 35.27 -13.26
N THR A 17 5.66 36.26 -12.96
CA THR A 17 5.43 36.77 -11.60
C THR A 17 4.47 35.91 -10.78
N ASP A 18 3.79 34.98 -11.44
CA ASP A 18 2.70 34.20 -10.86
C ASP A 18 2.94 32.70 -11.16
N SER A 19 2.20 32.11 -12.11
CA SER A 19 2.35 30.70 -12.48
C SER A 19 3.20 30.50 -13.75
N ILE A 20 4.16 29.58 -13.69
CA ILE A 20 4.86 29.06 -14.88
C ILE A 20 4.00 27.93 -15.45
N PRO A 21 3.46 28.05 -16.68
CA PRO A 21 2.68 26.98 -17.30
C PRO A 21 3.64 25.85 -17.73
N LEU A 22 3.83 24.87 -16.85
CA LEU A 22 4.62 23.69 -17.12
C LEU A 22 3.70 22.59 -17.68
N GLU A 23 3.78 22.35 -18.97
CA GLU A 23 3.16 21.18 -19.61
C GLU A 23 4.18 20.04 -19.69
N PHE A 24 3.94 18.97 -18.93
CA PHE A 24 4.76 17.76 -18.95
C PHE A 24 4.08 16.66 -19.76
N HIS A 25 4.65 16.32 -20.92
CA HIS A 25 4.29 15.10 -21.65
C HIS A 25 5.22 13.96 -21.22
N TYR A 26 4.81 13.18 -20.24
CA TYR A 26 5.50 11.93 -19.89
C TYR A 26 5.21 10.87 -20.95
N THR A 27 6.17 10.66 -21.84
CA THR A 27 6.17 9.48 -22.72
C THR A 27 6.65 8.28 -21.91
N ALA A 28 6.11 7.08 -22.16
CA ALA A 28 6.55 5.88 -21.42
C ALA A 28 7.91 5.33 -21.87
N GLY A 29 8.51 5.93 -22.90
CA GLY A 29 9.70 5.40 -23.56
C GLY A 29 9.45 4.05 -24.26
N VAL A 30 10.48 3.49 -24.87
CA VAL A 30 10.38 2.25 -25.68
C VAL A 30 9.87 1.08 -24.84
N ALA A 31 10.55 0.77 -23.73
CA ALA A 31 10.18 -0.36 -22.88
C ALA A 31 8.81 -0.20 -22.20
N GLY A 32 8.42 1.03 -21.84
CA GLY A 32 7.11 1.29 -21.28
C GLY A 32 6.00 1.17 -22.34
N GLU A 33 6.27 1.59 -23.58
CA GLU A 33 5.36 1.37 -24.70
C GLU A 33 5.19 -0.12 -25.02
N GLU A 34 6.29 -0.90 -25.01
CA GLU A 34 6.24 -2.35 -25.17
C GLU A 34 5.43 -3.03 -24.07
N PHE A 35 5.62 -2.65 -22.80
CA PHE A 35 4.79 -3.12 -21.68
C PHE A 35 3.30 -2.84 -21.90
N ARG A 36 2.95 -1.62 -22.35
CA ARG A 36 1.56 -1.23 -22.60
C ARG A 36 0.93 -1.99 -23.76
N ARG A 37 1.68 -2.19 -24.85
CA ARG A 37 1.22 -3.01 -25.99
C ARG A 37 1.01 -4.46 -25.58
N GLU A 38 1.93 -5.02 -24.80
CA GLU A 38 1.80 -6.39 -24.29
C GLU A 38 0.58 -6.56 -23.37
N LEU A 39 0.31 -5.57 -22.50
CA LEU A 39 -0.88 -5.54 -21.67
C LEU A 39 -2.16 -5.44 -22.52
N ARG A 40 -2.17 -4.57 -23.53
CA ARG A 40 -3.32 -4.37 -24.41
C ARG A 40 -3.64 -5.62 -25.22
N ASP A 41 -2.65 -6.10 -25.96
CA ASP A 41 -2.84 -7.08 -27.03
C ASP A 41 -2.91 -8.51 -26.47
N ASN A 42 -2.11 -8.79 -25.43
CA ASN A 42 -1.96 -10.15 -24.88
C ASN A 42 -2.47 -10.28 -23.43
N GLY A 43 -2.71 -9.18 -22.72
CA GLY A 43 -3.08 -9.23 -21.30
C GLY A 43 -1.99 -9.78 -20.41
N ARG A 44 -0.72 -9.65 -20.81
CA ARG A 44 0.44 -10.13 -20.06
C ARG A 44 1.27 -8.96 -19.53
N PHE A 45 2.05 -9.23 -18.49
CA PHE A 45 2.98 -8.24 -17.95
C PHE A 45 4.38 -8.46 -18.49
N LEU A 46 4.90 -7.47 -19.20
CA LEU A 46 6.26 -7.50 -19.72
C LEU A 46 7.26 -7.07 -18.64
N VAL A 47 8.36 -7.79 -18.53
CA VAL A 47 9.47 -7.45 -17.64
C VAL A 47 10.76 -7.32 -18.42
N SER A 48 11.73 -6.56 -17.89
CA SER A 48 13.08 -6.49 -18.46
C SER A 48 14.09 -7.15 -17.52
N LYS A 49 15.06 -7.88 -18.07
CA LYS A 49 16.14 -8.52 -17.31
C LYS A 49 17.50 -7.94 -17.63
N CYS A 50 18.27 -7.66 -16.58
CA CYS A 50 19.62 -7.14 -16.73
C CYS A 50 20.59 -8.27 -17.08
N SER A 51 21.34 -8.13 -18.17
CA SER A 51 22.33 -9.12 -18.60
C SER A 51 23.50 -9.27 -17.61
N LYS A 52 23.83 -8.22 -16.85
CA LYS A 52 24.94 -8.19 -15.89
C LYS A 52 24.53 -8.74 -14.51
N CYS A 53 23.64 -8.06 -13.79
CA CYS A 53 23.25 -8.46 -12.43
C CYS A 53 22.07 -9.43 -12.35
N LYS A 54 21.50 -9.82 -13.50
CA LYS A 54 20.37 -10.77 -13.62
C LYS A 54 19.07 -10.34 -12.91
N SER A 55 19.02 -9.13 -12.36
CA SER A 55 17.79 -8.56 -11.79
C SER A 55 16.74 -8.35 -12.89
N THR A 56 15.51 -8.76 -12.60
CA THR A 56 14.33 -8.60 -13.46
C THR A 56 13.45 -7.50 -12.90
N TYR A 57 12.82 -6.69 -13.74
CA TYR A 57 12.04 -5.53 -13.32
C TYR A 57 10.67 -5.43 -13.99
N ILE A 58 9.68 -4.99 -13.22
CA ILE A 58 8.34 -4.63 -13.67
C ILE A 58 7.99 -3.18 -13.23
N PRO A 59 7.32 -2.38 -14.07
CA PRO A 59 7.18 -2.55 -15.51
C PRO A 59 8.53 -2.70 -16.23
N ALA A 60 8.50 -3.20 -17.47
CA ALA A 60 9.67 -3.27 -18.34
C ALA A 60 10.35 -1.89 -18.45
N ARG A 61 11.68 -1.88 -18.51
CA ARG A 61 12.52 -0.67 -18.53
C ARG A 61 13.72 -0.85 -19.46
N MET A 62 14.20 0.25 -20.03
CA MET A 62 15.37 0.25 -20.93
C MET A 62 16.72 0.20 -20.21
N TYR A 63 16.80 0.54 -18.93
CA TYR A 63 18.07 0.63 -18.20
C TYR A 63 18.02 -0.01 -16.82
N CYS A 64 19.11 -0.67 -16.45
CA CYS A 64 19.27 -1.22 -15.11
C CYS A 64 19.71 -0.12 -14.14
N PRO A 65 18.93 0.20 -13.08
CA PRO A 65 19.27 1.26 -12.14
C PRO A 65 20.50 0.95 -11.27
N SER A 66 20.91 -0.32 -11.18
CA SER A 66 22.07 -0.73 -10.39
C SER A 66 23.35 -0.85 -11.22
N CYS A 67 23.23 -1.21 -12.49
CA CYS A 67 24.39 -1.45 -13.36
C CYS A 67 24.63 -0.33 -14.38
N PHE A 68 23.66 0.56 -14.57
CA PHE A 68 23.69 1.64 -15.57
C PHE A 68 23.96 1.15 -17.00
N ILE A 69 23.44 -0.03 -17.34
CA ILE A 69 23.51 -0.58 -18.69
C ILE A 69 22.11 -0.71 -19.30
N GLU A 70 22.07 -0.72 -20.61
CA GLU A 70 20.86 -1.00 -21.39
C GLU A 70 20.35 -2.42 -21.13
N MET A 71 19.03 -2.57 -21.06
CA MET A 71 18.32 -3.83 -20.85
C MET A 71 17.49 -4.15 -22.10
N LYS A 72 17.96 -5.12 -22.89
CA LYS A 72 17.31 -5.56 -24.14
C LYS A 72 16.50 -6.84 -24.00
N ASP A 73 16.78 -7.64 -22.97
CA ASP A 73 16.09 -8.89 -22.69
C ASP A 73 14.75 -8.58 -22.02
N GLN A 74 13.65 -8.79 -22.75
CA GLN A 74 12.29 -8.62 -22.28
C GLN A 74 11.47 -9.87 -22.53
N PHE A 75 10.63 -10.23 -21.58
CA PHE A 75 9.74 -11.38 -21.69
C PHE A 75 8.48 -11.17 -20.84
N PRO A 76 7.34 -11.78 -21.21
CA PRO A 76 6.15 -11.74 -20.39
C PRO A 76 6.32 -12.66 -19.17
N ILE A 77 5.69 -12.28 -18.06
CA ILE A 77 5.52 -13.16 -16.89
C ILE A 77 4.10 -13.72 -16.85
N ASP A 78 3.99 -14.98 -16.43
CA ASP A 78 2.74 -15.76 -16.32
C ASP A 78 2.40 -16.14 -14.87
N LYS A 79 3.33 -15.90 -13.93
CA LYS A 79 3.16 -16.22 -12.52
C LYS A 79 2.14 -15.29 -11.85
N PRO A 80 1.35 -15.79 -10.90
CA PRO A 80 0.50 -14.94 -10.07
C PRO A 80 1.36 -13.93 -9.30
N GLY A 81 0.81 -12.74 -9.10
CA GLY A 81 1.37 -11.77 -8.18
C GLY A 81 1.02 -12.12 -6.74
N TYR A 82 1.55 -11.35 -5.80
CA TYR A 82 1.17 -11.39 -4.41
C TYR A 82 0.99 -9.98 -3.86
N VAL A 83 0.07 -9.81 -2.91
CA VAL A 83 -0.15 -8.55 -2.21
C VAL A 83 1.06 -8.28 -1.32
N TYR A 84 1.84 -7.25 -1.63
CA TYR A 84 2.99 -6.84 -0.83
C TYR A 84 2.58 -5.90 0.31
N SER A 85 1.69 -4.96 0.01
CA SER A 85 1.06 -4.05 0.96
C SER A 85 -0.29 -3.61 0.40
N PHE A 86 -1.19 -3.17 1.27
CA PHE A 86 -2.50 -2.67 0.87
C PHE A 86 -3.03 -1.64 1.86
N THR A 87 -4.04 -0.89 1.44
CA THR A 87 -4.80 0.03 2.29
C THR A 87 -6.24 0.10 1.80
N SER A 88 -7.15 0.42 2.71
CA SER A 88 -8.55 0.74 2.41
C SER A 88 -8.72 2.24 2.29
N VAL A 89 -9.30 2.69 1.19
CA VAL A 89 -9.63 4.10 0.93
C VAL A 89 -11.13 4.25 1.09
N ASN A 90 -11.52 4.99 2.13
CA ASN A 90 -12.92 5.24 2.53
C ASN A 90 -13.37 6.68 2.25
N ARG A 91 -12.53 7.50 1.64
CA ARG A 91 -12.82 8.89 1.30
C ARG A 91 -12.45 9.18 -0.14
N ASP A 92 -13.28 9.98 -0.79
CA ASP A 92 -13.02 10.45 -2.13
C ASP A 92 -12.02 11.62 -2.15
N ARG A 93 -11.78 12.17 -3.34
CA ARG A 93 -10.84 13.28 -3.54
C ARG A 93 -11.29 14.59 -2.87
N SER A 94 -12.58 14.75 -2.58
CA SER A 94 -13.13 15.88 -1.80
C SER A 94 -13.03 15.65 -0.30
N GLY A 95 -12.65 14.46 0.16
CA GLY A 95 -12.62 14.09 1.56
C GLY A 95 -13.97 13.62 2.10
N THR A 96 -14.97 13.43 1.23
CA THR A 96 -16.28 12.89 1.60
C THR A 96 -16.19 11.38 1.73
N ASP A 97 -16.86 10.81 2.73
CA ASP A 97 -16.90 9.37 2.94
C ASP A 97 -17.58 8.67 1.76
N THR A 98 -16.98 7.58 1.29
CA THR A 98 -17.48 6.76 0.18
C THR A 98 -18.46 5.72 0.71
N GLU A 99 -19.55 5.45 -0.01
CA GLU A 99 -20.53 4.39 0.36
C GLU A 99 -19.88 3.01 0.51
N LEU A 100 -18.91 2.71 -0.35
CA LEU A 100 -18.15 1.46 -0.33
C LEU A 100 -16.65 1.77 -0.37
N PRO A 101 -15.89 1.43 0.69
CA PRO A 101 -14.45 1.58 0.68
C PRO A 101 -13.81 0.74 -0.43
N ILE A 102 -12.86 1.33 -1.16
CA ILE A 102 -12.06 0.60 -2.14
C ILE A 102 -10.76 0.12 -1.52
N THR A 103 -10.28 -1.06 -1.92
CA THR A 103 -8.97 -1.54 -1.49
C THR A 103 -7.94 -1.33 -2.59
N VAL A 104 -6.85 -0.65 -2.26
CA VAL A 104 -5.70 -0.44 -3.16
C VAL A 104 -4.50 -1.20 -2.63
N GLY A 105 -3.79 -1.92 -3.48
CA GLY A 105 -2.64 -2.72 -3.12
C GLY A 105 -1.44 -2.52 -4.03
N VAL A 106 -0.26 -2.79 -3.48
CA VAL A 106 0.97 -3.00 -4.25
C VAL A 106 1.11 -4.49 -4.52
N VAL A 107 1.00 -4.89 -5.78
CA VAL A 107 1.17 -6.27 -6.23
C VAL A 107 2.60 -6.47 -6.72
N LYS A 108 3.30 -7.46 -6.15
CA LYS A 108 4.66 -7.84 -6.56
C LYS A 108 4.66 -9.24 -7.15
N PHE A 109 5.76 -9.59 -7.83
CA PHE A 109 5.93 -10.88 -8.49
C PHE A 109 7.24 -11.51 -8.03
N GLU A 110 7.22 -12.82 -7.78
CA GLU A 110 8.36 -13.56 -7.23
C GLU A 110 9.61 -13.39 -8.11
N GLY A 111 10.73 -12.99 -7.50
CA GLY A 111 11.99 -12.74 -8.22
C GLY A 111 12.02 -11.50 -9.13
N VAL A 112 10.98 -10.66 -9.12
CA VAL A 112 10.88 -9.44 -9.95
C VAL A 112 10.87 -8.19 -9.07
N LYS A 113 11.74 -7.24 -9.39
CA LYS A 113 11.83 -5.94 -8.72
C LYS A 113 10.77 -4.96 -9.27
N GLY A 114 10.25 -4.12 -8.40
CA GLY A 114 9.14 -3.22 -8.72
C GLY A 114 7.80 -3.82 -8.28
N GLY A 115 6.71 -3.36 -8.87
CA GLY A 115 5.36 -3.79 -8.55
C GLY A 115 4.32 -2.98 -9.33
N ILE A 116 3.08 -3.42 -9.27
CA ILE A 116 1.93 -2.74 -9.86
C ILE A 116 1.05 -2.25 -8.72
N VAL A 117 0.78 -0.95 -8.64
CA VAL A 117 -0.19 -0.38 -7.71
C VAL A 117 -1.55 -0.40 -8.38
N HIS A 118 -2.52 -1.10 -7.79
CA HIS A 118 -3.84 -1.22 -8.40
C HIS A 118 -4.92 -1.63 -7.39
N LEU A 119 -6.19 -1.61 -7.85
CA LEU A 119 -7.32 -2.09 -7.07
C LEU A 119 -7.20 -3.60 -6.77
N LEU A 120 -7.60 -3.98 -5.57
CA LEU A 120 -7.81 -5.38 -5.18
C LEU A 120 -9.31 -5.68 -5.19
N ASP A 121 -9.69 -6.72 -5.93
CA ASP A 121 -11.07 -7.20 -5.99
C ASP A 121 -11.31 -8.19 -4.86
N VAL A 122 -11.73 -7.65 -3.73
CA VAL A 122 -12.02 -8.39 -2.51
C VAL A 122 -13.35 -7.90 -1.94
N ASP A 123 -14.28 -8.83 -1.72
CA ASP A 123 -15.61 -8.52 -1.18
C ASP A 123 -15.56 -7.83 0.19
N ASP A 124 -14.46 -8.02 0.92
CA ASP A 124 -14.26 -7.50 2.26
C ASP A 124 -12.76 -7.24 2.48
N SER A 125 -12.43 -6.01 2.82
CA SER A 125 -11.05 -5.59 3.09
C SER A 125 -10.37 -6.36 4.21
N GLU A 126 -11.13 -6.90 5.19
CA GLU A 126 -10.58 -7.74 6.26
C GLU A 126 -10.03 -9.08 5.73
N ARG A 127 -10.48 -9.51 4.54
CA ARG A 127 -10.03 -10.77 3.95
C ARG A 127 -8.70 -10.63 3.23
N VAL A 128 -8.21 -9.41 3.00
CA VAL A 128 -6.93 -9.17 2.34
C VAL A 128 -5.81 -9.41 3.34
N SER A 129 -4.78 -10.15 2.90
CA SER A 129 -3.59 -10.38 3.69
C SER A 129 -2.33 -10.15 2.86
N ILE A 130 -1.27 -9.68 3.52
CA ILE A 130 0.05 -9.60 2.92
C ILE A 130 0.49 -11.03 2.54
N GLY A 131 1.03 -11.19 1.34
CA GLY A 131 1.42 -12.47 0.76
C GLY A 131 0.28 -13.21 0.02
N MET A 132 -0.96 -12.72 0.07
CA MET A 132 -2.07 -13.30 -0.69
C MET A 132 -1.76 -13.32 -2.19
N LYS A 133 -1.91 -14.49 -2.82
CA LYS A 133 -1.72 -14.65 -4.27
C LYS A 133 -2.90 -14.05 -5.04
N VAL A 134 -2.59 -13.29 -6.06
CA VAL A 134 -3.57 -12.56 -6.87
C VAL A 134 -3.26 -12.65 -8.37
N THR A 135 -4.30 -12.54 -9.18
CA THR A 135 -4.21 -12.46 -10.65
C THR A 135 -4.98 -11.26 -11.16
N PRO A 136 -4.54 -10.64 -12.26
CA PRO A 136 -5.26 -9.52 -12.83
C PRO A 136 -6.59 -9.99 -13.44
N SER A 137 -7.65 -9.26 -13.13
CA SER A 137 -8.88 -9.23 -13.91
C SER A 137 -8.75 -8.12 -14.93
N LEU A 138 -8.84 -8.46 -16.22
CA LEU A 138 -8.64 -7.52 -17.33
C LEU A 138 -9.97 -7.20 -18.00
N LYS A 139 -10.08 -6.01 -18.58
CA LYS A 139 -11.14 -5.67 -19.54
C LYS A 139 -11.19 -6.67 -20.70
N ASN A 140 -12.31 -6.70 -21.43
CA ASN A 140 -12.37 -7.45 -22.68
C ASN A 140 -11.34 -6.92 -23.67
N LEU A 141 -10.82 -7.78 -24.54
CA LEU A 141 -9.73 -7.41 -25.47
C LEU A 141 -10.07 -6.17 -26.31
N SER A 142 -11.32 -6.04 -26.76
CA SER A 142 -11.81 -4.90 -27.55
C SER A 142 -11.83 -3.56 -26.81
N GLU A 143 -11.78 -3.58 -25.48
CA GLU A 143 -11.86 -2.40 -24.61
C GLU A 143 -10.50 -1.96 -24.06
N ARG A 144 -9.45 -2.73 -24.37
CA ARG A 144 -8.09 -2.46 -23.89
C ARG A 144 -7.41 -1.40 -24.75
N THR A 145 -6.71 -0.48 -24.08
CA THR A 145 -6.05 0.69 -24.69
C THR A 145 -4.53 0.70 -24.49
N GLY A 146 -3.99 -0.20 -23.67
CA GLY A 146 -2.63 -0.21 -23.16
C GLY A 146 -2.44 0.57 -21.87
N ALA A 147 -3.50 1.17 -21.31
CA ALA A 147 -3.43 1.83 -20.00
C ALA A 147 -3.42 0.79 -18.86
N LEU A 148 -2.85 1.15 -17.71
CA LEU A 148 -2.98 0.31 -16.50
C LEU A 148 -4.44 0.09 -16.09
N THR A 149 -5.34 0.99 -16.47
CA THR A 149 -6.79 0.86 -16.29
C THR A 149 -7.45 -0.19 -17.19
N ASP A 150 -6.68 -0.86 -18.06
CA ASP A 150 -7.12 -2.10 -18.71
C ASP A 150 -7.18 -3.27 -17.72
N ILE A 151 -6.46 -3.16 -16.61
CA ILE A 151 -6.65 -4.00 -15.43
C ILE A 151 -7.84 -3.43 -14.68
N LEU A 152 -8.89 -4.23 -14.48
CA LEU A 152 -10.04 -3.85 -13.66
C LEU A 152 -9.64 -3.86 -12.18
N ALA A 153 -9.05 -4.97 -11.73
CA ALA A 153 -8.56 -5.18 -10.38
C ALA A 153 -7.70 -6.44 -10.32
N PHE A 154 -7.00 -6.68 -9.21
CA PHE A 154 -6.36 -7.96 -8.90
C PHE A 154 -7.23 -8.77 -7.97
N LYS A 155 -7.58 -9.99 -8.39
CA LYS A 155 -8.43 -10.90 -7.63
C LYS A 155 -7.63 -12.04 -7.01
N PRO A 156 -8.01 -12.54 -5.82
CA PRO A 156 -7.38 -13.71 -5.22
C PRO A 156 -7.41 -14.94 -6.14
N THR A 157 -6.29 -15.65 -6.23
CA THR A 157 -6.25 -17.00 -6.84
C THR A 157 -6.63 -17.98 -5.74
N SER A 158 -7.80 -18.60 -5.81
CA SER A 158 -8.29 -19.51 -4.78
C SER A 158 -7.31 -20.64 -4.44
N ALA A 159 -6.75 -20.59 -3.23
CA ALA A 159 -6.52 -21.78 -2.41
C ALA A 159 -7.18 -21.49 -1.06
N ARG A 160 -8.44 -21.90 -0.91
CA ARG A 160 -9.11 -21.89 0.40
C ARG A 160 -8.32 -22.80 1.35
N PRO A 161 -8.02 -22.40 2.60
CA PRO A 161 -8.34 -23.28 3.70
C PRO A 161 -9.87 -23.31 3.77
N SER A 162 -10.46 -24.46 3.46
CA SER A 162 -11.87 -24.73 3.67
C SER A 162 -12.24 -24.39 5.11
N LYS A 163 -13.14 -23.42 5.33
CA LYS A 163 -13.95 -23.44 6.55
C LYS A 163 -14.84 -24.67 6.43
N THR A 164 -14.44 -25.74 7.12
CA THR A 164 -15.30 -26.86 7.43
C THR A 164 -16.52 -26.28 8.14
N SER A 165 -17.69 -26.49 7.56
CA SER A 165 -18.96 -26.37 8.24
C SER A 165 -18.96 -27.37 9.40
N SER A 166 -18.74 -26.90 10.62
CA SER A 166 -19.21 -27.57 11.82
C SER A 166 -20.45 -26.83 12.30
N GLU A 167 -21.61 -27.39 11.98
CA GLU A 167 -22.82 -27.15 12.74
C GLU A 167 -22.57 -27.50 14.21
N GLY A 168 -23.06 -26.63 15.10
CA GLY A 168 -23.53 -26.97 16.45
C GLY A 168 -22.55 -27.62 17.43
N GLY A 169 -22.06 -26.83 18.39
CA GLY A 169 -21.81 -27.33 19.74
C GLY A 169 -20.50 -26.92 20.38
N THR A 170 -20.64 -26.07 21.41
CA THR A 170 -19.67 -25.78 22.49
C THR A 170 -18.60 -24.73 22.17
N MET A 171 -18.93 -23.47 22.50
CA MET A 171 -17.97 -22.37 22.60
C MET A 171 -16.89 -22.75 23.62
N ASP A 172 -15.67 -22.88 23.12
CA ASP A 172 -14.51 -23.25 23.90
C ASP A 172 -14.09 -22.06 24.79
N ARG A 173 -14.23 -22.21 26.11
CA ARG A 173 -13.96 -21.16 27.11
C ARG A 173 -12.49 -20.70 27.11
N HIS A 174 -11.60 -21.39 26.39
CA HIS A 174 -10.18 -21.06 26.29
C HIS A 174 -9.87 -19.94 25.29
N ALA A 175 -10.51 -19.89 24.13
CA ALA A 175 -10.22 -18.87 23.11
C ALA A 175 -10.71 -17.47 23.51
N ALA A 176 -11.83 -17.40 24.23
CA ALA A 176 -12.34 -16.14 24.79
C ALA A 176 -11.43 -15.57 25.88
N ARG A 177 -10.75 -16.44 26.65
CA ARG A 177 -9.78 -16.03 27.67
C ARG A 177 -8.52 -15.44 27.04
N THR A 178 -8.04 -16.00 25.93
CA THR A 178 -6.83 -15.50 25.25
C THR A 178 -7.03 -14.10 24.64
N GLY A 179 -8.23 -13.83 24.10
CA GLY A 179 -8.58 -12.51 23.58
C GLY A 179 -8.74 -11.45 24.67
N ASP A 180 -9.37 -11.80 25.80
CA ASP A 180 -9.50 -10.91 26.97
C ASP A 180 -8.13 -10.56 27.59
N ASP A 181 -7.24 -11.55 27.71
CA ASP A 181 -5.88 -11.36 28.22
C ASP A 181 -5.05 -10.45 27.29
N GLN A 182 -5.21 -10.58 25.97
CA GLN A 182 -4.53 -9.74 25.00
C GLN A 182 -5.02 -8.29 25.04
N ALA A 183 -6.34 -8.07 25.13
CA ALA A 183 -6.91 -6.73 25.24
C ALA A 183 -6.45 -6.00 26.51
N ARG A 184 -6.39 -6.71 27.65
CA ARG A 184 -5.84 -6.16 28.90
C ARG A 184 -4.37 -5.77 28.78
N SER A 185 -3.55 -6.63 28.18
CA SER A 185 -2.13 -6.36 27.97
C SER A 185 -1.90 -5.14 27.06
N LEU A 186 -2.73 -4.96 26.03
CA LEU A 186 -2.66 -3.81 25.13
C LEU A 186 -3.06 -2.52 25.84
N LEU A 187 -4.15 -2.54 26.60
CA LEU A 187 -4.60 -1.37 27.37
C LEU A 187 -3.54 -0.91 28.37
N HIS A 188 -2.94 -1.85 29.12
CA HIS A 188 -1.84 -1.56 30.03
C HIS A 188 -0.64 -0.92 29.31
N SER A 189 -0.28 -1.46 28.13
CA SER A 189 0.83 -0.92 27.33
C SER A 189 0.56 0.51 26.85
N ILE A 190 -0.70 0.84 26.52
CA ILE A 190 -1.10 2.19 26.13
C ILE A 190 -0.95 3.14 27.33
N GLU A 191 -1.47 2.77 28.50
CA GLU A 191 -1.43 3.62 29.71
C GLU A 191 0.00 3.92 30.16
N GLU A 192 0.86 2.91 30.19
CA GLU A 192 2.28 3.07 30.52
C GLU A 192 3.06 3.93 29.51
N SER A 193 2.59 4.02 28.26
CA SER A 193 3.31 4.81 27.25
C SER A 193 3.26 6.31 27.51
N GLY A 194 2.28 6.78 28.29
CA GLY A 194 1.99 8.21 28.45
C GLY A 194 1.62 8.89 27.13
N TYR A 195 1.21 8.13 26.11
CA TYR A 195 0.81 8.66 24.80
C TYR A 195 -0.38 9.61 24.98
N PRO A 196 -0.30 10.88 24.50
CA PRO A 196 -1.40 11.82 24.60
C PRO A 196 -2.52 11.38 23.64
N ILE A 197 -3.58 10.80 24.20
CA ILE A 197 -4.71 10.34 23.41
C ILE A 197 -5.67 11.51 23.22
N GLU A 198 -5.70 12.06 22.00
CA GLU A 198 -6.60 13.16 21.61
C GLU A 198 -8.03 12.70 21.28
N GLU A 199 -8.29 11.38 21.24
CA GLU A 199 -9.62 10.82 20.99
C GLU A 199 -10.55 11.01 22.19
N ASP A 200 -11.83 11.24 21.91
CA ASP A 200 -12.92 11.54 22.86
C ASP A 200 -12.79 10.70 24.16
N GLU A 201 -12.45 11.34 25.29
CA GLU A 201 -12.16 10.68 26.57
C GLU A 201 -13.24 9.67 26.99
N MET A 202 -14.48 9.89 26.54
CA MET A 202 -15.62 9.01 26.74
C MET A 202 -15.44 7.62 26.10
N THR A 203 -14.82 7.53 24.93
CA THR A 203 -14.64 6.26 24.19
C THR A 203 -13.61 5.37 24.89
N ILE A 204 -12.50 5.96 25.33
CA ILE A 204 -11.44 5.25 26.07
C ILE A 204 -11.95 4.83 27.44
N SER A 205 -12.72 5.68 28.11
CA SER A 205 -13.37 5.35 29.38
C SER A 205 -14.35 4.17 29.24
N SER A 206 -15.07 4.10 28.12
CA SER A 206 -15.93 2.96 27.80
C SER A 206 -15.13 1.67 27.56
N LEU A 207 -14.03 1.74 26.81
CA LEU A 207 -13.11 0.61 26.57
C LEU A 207 -12.52 0.08 27.89
N ARG A 208 -12.01 0.97 28.75
CA ARG A 208 -11.50 0.63 30.09
C ARG A 208 -12.54 -0.15 30.89
N ARG A 209 -13.77 0.34 30.92
CA ARG A 209 -14.87 -0.29 31.65
C ARG A 209 -15.21 -1.68 31.10
N LYS A 210 -15.26 -1.83 29.77
CA LYS A 210 -15.57 -3.11 29.11
C LYS A 210 -14.48 -4.16 29.35
N ILE A 211 -13.21 -3.79 29.15
CA ILE A 211 -12.05 -4.67 29.36
C ILE A 211 -11.91 -5.04 30.84
N GLY A 212 -12.14 -4.09 31.76
CA GLY A 212 -12.14 -4.35 33.20
C GLY A 212 -13.24 -5.31 33.67
N LYS A 213 -14.37 -5.35 32.95
CA LYS A 213 -15.48 -6.28 33.21
C LYS A 213 -15.38 -7.61 32.45
N GLY A 214 -14.39 -7.76 31.57
CA GLY A 214 -14.28 -8.93 30.68
C GLY A 214 -15.42 -9.03 29.66
N GLU A 215 -16.01 -7.90 29.28
CA GLU A 215 -17.05 -7.82 28.24
C GLU A 215 -16.40 -7.96 26.85
N LEU A 216 -17.11 -8.60 25.91
CA LEU A 216 -16.66 -8.71 24.52
C LEU A 216 -16.63 -7.32 23.88
N LEU A 217 -15.49 -6.98 23.28
CA LEU A 217 -15.34 -5.78 22.47
C LEU A 217 -16.03 -5.95 21.12
N THR A 218 -16.60 -4.86 20.59
CA THR A 218 -17.02 -4.84 19.18
C THR A 218 -15.79 -4.85 18.27
N SER A 219 -15.97 -5.21 16.99
CA SER A 219 -14.88 -5.17 16.01
C SER A 219 -14.24 -3.78 15.89
N ASP A 220 -15.02 -2.71 16.02
CA ASP A 220 -14.50 -1.35 15.97
C ASP A 220 -13.74 -0.97 17.25
N GLU A 221 -14.19 -1.44 18.41
CA GLU A 221 -13.50 -1.26 19.70
C GLU A 221 -12.16 -1.99 19.74
N ASP A 222 -12.11 -3.21 19.20
CA ASP A 222 -10.88 -4.00 19.08
C ASP A 222 -9.87 -3.36 18.12
N ARG A 223 -10.33 -2.93 16.93
CA ARG A 223 -9.51 -2.17 15.97
C ARG A 223 -8.97 -0.87 16.56
N LEU A 224 -9.79 -0.16 17.34
CA LEU A 224 -9.39 1.07 18.02
C LEU A 224 -8.29 0.79 19.05
N LEU A 225 -8.47 -0.24 19.87
CA LEU A 225 -7.49 -0.67 20.88
C LEU A 225 -6.14 -1.03 20.23
N HIS A 226 -6.16 -1.78 19.14
CA HIS A 226 -4.95 -2.13 18.39
C HIS A 226 -4.27 -0.89 17.78
N ARG A 227 -5.04 0.01 17.16
CA ARG A 227 -4.51 1.26 16.61
C ARG A 227 -3.84 2.13 17.67
N LEU A 228 -4.48 2.29 18.83
CA LEU A 228 -3.90 3.03 19.97
C LEU A 228 -2.64 2.34 20.50
N GLY A 229 -2.65 1.01 20.56
CA GLY A 229 -1.47 0.22 20.92
C GLY A 229 -0.29 0.47 19.99
N ASP A 230 -0.51 0.60 18.69
CA ASP A 230 0.53 0.88 17.71
C ASP A 230 1.11 2.29 17.90
N LYS A 231 0.24 3.30 18.06
CA LYS A 231 0.66 4.67 18.34
C LYS A 231 1.45 4.79 19.65
N ALA A 232 1.01 4.11 20.71
CA ALA A 232 1.71 4.04 21.99
C ALA A 232 3.13 3.44 21.85
N ARG A 233 3.31 2.41 21.02
CA ARG A 233 4.63 1.83 20.75
C ARG A 233 5.54 2.77 19.98
N GLU A 234 5.02 3.45 18.96
CA GLU A 234 5.79 4.46 18.22
C GLU A 234 6.14 5.66 19.11
N TRP A 235 5.23 6.10 19.97
CA TRP A 235 5.49 7.16 20.96
C TRP A 235 6.64 6.79 21.92
N ARG A 236 6.63 5.58 22.50
CA ARG A 236 7.74 5.12 23.35
C ARG A 236 9.08 5.12 22.60
N LYS A 237 9.10 4.71 21.33
CA LYS A 237 10.32 4.75 20.51
C LYS A 237 10.79 6.19 20.31
N ALA A 238 9.87 7.11 20.02
CA ALA A 238 10.18 8.53 19.83
C ALA A 238 10.72 9.16 21.12
N VAL A 239 10.09 8.91 22.27
CA VAL A 239 10.56 9.40 23.59
C VAL A 239 11.94 8.83 23.91
N LYS A 240 12.16 7.53 23.69
CA LYS A 240 13.47 6.90 23.90
C LYS A 240 14.54 7.52 22.98
N SER A 241 14.25 7.64 21.68
CA SER A 241 15.15 8.26 20.71
C SER A 241 15.47 9.71 21.10
N SER A 242 14.48 10.47 21.57
CA SER A 242 14.67 11.84 22.02
C SER A 242 15.52 11.91 23.29
N SER A 243 15.38 10.96 24.22
CA SER A 243 16.20 10.92 25.45
C SER A 243 17.65 10.49 25.20
N GLU A 244 17.91 9.78 24.10
CA GLU A 244 19.24 9.34 23.68
C GLU A 244 19.95 10.35 22.77
N THR A 245 19.29 11.46 22.40
CA THR A 245 19.88 12.50 21.57
C THR A 245 20.69 13.47 22.44
N GLU A 246 21.99 13.57 22.20
CA GLU A 246 22.84 14.52 22.92
C GLU A 246 22.47 15.96 22.52
N PRO A 247 22.50 16.94 23.44
CA PRO A 247 22.17 18.34 23.14
C PRO A 247 23.01 18.95 22.00
N THR A 248 24.21 18.41 21.75
CA THR A 248 25.10 18.82 20.66
C THR A 248 24.67 18.34 19.28
N ASP A 249 23.81 17.31 19.23
CA ASP A 249 23.29 16.73 17.97
C ASP A 249 21.97 17.37 17.53
N THR A 250 21.38 18.21 18.38
CA THR A 250 20.23 19.04 18.03
C THR A 250 20.69 20.41 17.53
N LEU A 251 20.23 20.80 16.33
CA LEU A 251 20.43 22.16 15.81
C LEU A 251 19.86 23.17 16.82
N SER A 252 20.60 24.25 17.09
CA SER A 252 20.09 25.35 17.92
C SER A 252 18.84 25.94 17.26
N GLY A 253 17.69 25.77 17.92
CA GLY A 253 16.43 26.44 17.57
C GLY A 253 16.44 27.92 17.89
#